data_AF-A0A530BX02-F1
#
_entry.id   AF-A0A530BX02-F1
#
_cell.length_a   1.000
_cell.length_b   1.000
_cell.length_c   1.000
_cell.angle_alpha   90.00
_cell.angle_beta   90.00
_cell.angle_gamma   90.00
#
_symmetry.space_group_name_H-M   'P 1'
#
loop_
_entity.id
_entity.type
_entity.pdbx_description
1 polymer ?
#
loop_
_entity_poly.entity_id
_entity_poly.type
_entity_poly.pdbx_seq_one_letter_code
_entity_poly.pdbx_strand_id
1 'polypeptide(L)'
;MTQHSPKYSLRAQDILRYLTAKRLEEKWRKKTRYDLKRQVFPDPVEYLDLQSSIDAVIARIRSAIRRGNFGVSQPRRYHVEKTLGLCRLMVQTSVEAAIILQCLSDRLYSDIKKQSPSKNAFFEPQDHSFKPTDEQEYGTFKSWKKFQEKILDFRDENKFVVVTDIYRITTISSILYSCGT
;
A
#
# COMPACT_ATOMS: atom_id res chain seq x y z
N MET A 1 2.60 13.41 27.99
CA MET A 1 2.59 11.95 28.24
C MET A 1 1.91 11.28 27.06
N THR A 2 2.64 10.53 26.23
CA THR A 2 2.00 9.72 25.18
C THR A 2 1.32 8.52 25.84
N GLN A 3 -0.01 8.54 25.89
CA GLN A 3 -0.78 7.41 26.37
C GLN A 3 -0.64 6.25 25.38
N HIS A 4 0.07 5.20 25.77
CA HIS A 4 0.18 3.97 24.98
C HIS A 4 -0.72 2.90 25.57
N SER A 5 -1.20 2.00 24.70
CA SER A 5 -1.86 0.79 25.17
C SER A 5 -0.92 0.02 26.10
N PRO A 6 -1.41 -0.54 27.24
CA PRO A 6 -0.57 -1.35 28.14
C PRO A 6 0.12 -2.52 27.45
N LYS A 7 -0.45 -3.03 26.35
CA LYS A 7 0.09 -4.13 25.53
C LYS A 7 1.01 -3.65 24.40
N TYR A 8 1.37 -2.38 24.37
CA TYR A 8 2.18 -1.82 23.28
C TYR A 8 3.55 -2.47 23.16
N SER A 9 4.22 -2.72 24.28
CA SER A 9 5.56 -3.33 24.31
C SER A 9 5.60 -4.68 23.57
N LEU A 10 4.60 -5.53 23.77
CA LEU A 10 4.46 -6.82 23.10
C LEU A 10 4.25 -6.62 21.59
N ARG A 11 3.30 -5.77 21.20
CA ARG A 11 3.01 -5.49 19.78
C ARG A 11 4.19 -4.84 19.05
N ALA A 12 4.92 -3.96 19.73
CA ALA A 12 6.10 -3.32 19.18
C ALA A 12 7.22 -4.34 18.90
N GLN A 13 7.38 -5.36 19.75
CA GLN A 13 8.31 -6.45 19.49
C GLN A 13 7.92 -7.24 18.24
N ASP A 14 6.63 -7.56 18.06
CA ASP A 14 6.14 -8.26 16.87
C ASP A 14 6.40 -7.46 15.59
N ILE A 15 6.13 -6.15 15.62
CA ILE A 15 6.39 -5.23 14.51
C ILE A 15 7.90 -5.17 14.21
N LEU A 16 8.75 -5.02 15.24
CA LEU A 16 10.20 -4.92 15.10
C LEU A 16 10.87 -6.23 14.67
N ARG A 17 10.26 -7.37 14.98
CA ARG A 17 10.67 -8.69 14.49
C ARG A 17 10.51 -8.77 12.98
N TYR A 18 9.45 -8.17 12.44
CA TYR A 18 9.26 -8.11 10.99
C TYR A 18 10.09 -7.01 10.32
N LEU A 19 10.13 -5.80 10.89
CA LEU A 19 10.84 -4.63 10.36
C LEU A 19 12.34 -4.66 10.70
N THR A 20 13.04 -5.73 10.30
CA THR A 20 14.49 -5.86 10.52
C THR A 20 15.27 -4.78 9.79
N ALA A 21 16.44 -4.39 10.32
CA ALA A 21 17.28 -3.37 9.69
C ALA A 21 17.62 -3.73 8.24
N LYS A 22 18.03 -4.99 8.01
CA LYS A 22 18.29 -5.54 6.67
C LYS A 22 17.09 -5.39 5.72
N ARG A 23 15.86 -5.68 6.18
CA ARG A 23 14.67 -5.54 5.32
C ARG A 23 14.35 -4.09 4.98
N LEU A 24 14.45 -3.20 5.96
CA LEU A 24 14.23 -1.77 5.74
C LEU A 24 15.24 -1.22 4.71
N GLU A 25 16.51 -1.60 4.85
CA GLU A 25 17.58 -1.22 3.92
C GLU A 25 17.35 -1.81 2.52
N GLU A 26 17.06 -3.11 2.43
CA GLU A 26 16.78 -3.77 1.16
C GLU A 26 15.59 -3.13 0.43
N LYS A 27 14.53 -2.76 1.16
CA LYS A 27 13.34 -2.12 0.57
C LYS A 27 13.61 -0.71 0.10
N TRP A 28 14.39 0.06 0.86
CA TRP A 28 14.89 1.35 0.41
C TRP A 28 15.68 1.21 -0.91
N ARG A 29 16.69 0.34 -0.93
CA ARG A 29 17.61 0.18 -2.08
C ARG A 29 16.93 -0.36 -3.33
N LYS A 30 16.01 -1.31 -3.18
CA LYS A 30 15.45 -2.05 -4.33
C LYS A 30 14.15 -1.48 -4.88
N LYS A 31 13.39 -0.73 -4.07
CA LYS A 31 12.02 -0.34 -4.44
C LYS A 31 11.70 1.10 -4.07
N THR A 32 11.65 1.42 -2.78
CA THR A 32 11.09 2.68 -2.30
C THR A 32 11.81 3.90 -2.86
N ARG A 33 13.14 3.82 -3.05
CA ARG A 33 13.91 4.89 -3.71
C ARG A 33 13.44 5.14 -5.14
N TYR A 34 13.24 4.08 -5.93
CA TYR A 34 12.80 4.21 -7.32
C TYR A 34 11.37 4.73 -7.42
N ASP A 35 10.49 4.26 -6.53
CA ASP A 35 9.10 4.71 -6.48
C ASP A 35 9.03 6.21 -6.15
N LEU A 36 9.80 6.66 -5.15
CA LEU A 36 9.87 8.08 -4.77
C LEU A 36 10.48 8.96 -5.88
N LYS A 37 11.43 8.43 -6.66
CA LYS A 37 12.01 9.13 -7.82
C LYS A 37 10.99 9.34 -8.94
N ARG A 38 10.00 8.45 -9.06
CA ARG A 38 8.93 8.51 -10.09
C ARG A 38 7.71 9.32 -9.66
N GLN A 39 7.72 9.91 -8.47
CA GLN A 39 6.62 10.74 -8.00
C GLN A 39 6.59 12.09 -8.70
N VAL A 40 5.45 12.78 -8.61
CA VAL A 40 5.25 14.11 -9.20
C VAL A 40 6.23 15.14 -8.62
N PHE A 41 6.59 14.99 -7.35
CA PHE A 41 7.57 15.85 -6.68
C PHE A 41 8.76 15.00 -6.20
N PRO A 42 9.71 14.67 -7.09
CA PRO A 42 10.93 13.98 -6.69
C PRO A 42 11.84 14.93 -5.92
N ASP A 43 12.71 14.38 -5.09
CA ASP A 43 13.77 15.15 -4.44
C ASP A 43 14.84 15.53 -5.48
N PRO A 44 15.29 16.81 -5.54
CA PRO A 44 16.25 17.26 -6.54
C PRO A 44 17.60 16.52 -6.52
N VAL A 45 18.00 16.02 -5.34
CA VAL A 45 19.27 15.31 -5.14
C VAL A 45 19.05 13.82 -4.84
N GLU A 46 17.90 13.27 -5.26
CA GLU A 46 17.56 11.85 -5.12
C GLU A 46 17.69 11.28 -3.69
N TYR A 47 17.41 12.09 -2.67
CA TYR A 47 17.55 11.73 -1.27
C TYR A 47 18.98 11.30 -0.92
N LEU A 48 20.01 11.97 -1.47
CA LEU A 48 21.43 11.67 -1.24
C LEU A 48 21.77 11.63 0.26
N ASP A 49 21.23 12.56 1.05
CA ASP A 49 21.44 12.61 2.51
C ASP A 49 20.91 11.36 3.20
N LEU A 50 19.77 10.85 2.73
CA LEU A 50 19.20 9.62 3.26
C LEU A 50 20.00 8.40 2.81
N GLN A 51 20.53 8.43 1.59
CA GLN A 51 21.34 7.34 1.04
C GLN A 51 22.63 7.16 1.85
N SER A 52 23.29 8.25 2.24
CA SER A 52 24.52 8.22 3.05
C SER A 52 24.25 7.88 4.51
N SER A 53 23.06 8.21 5.03
CA SER A 53 22.69 8.03 6.45
C SER A 53 21.62 6.96 6.70
N ILE A 54 21.40 6.04 5.75
CA ILE A 54 20.27 5.10 5.80
C ILE A 54 20.28 4.23 7.08
N ASP A 55 21.45 3.81 7.55
CA ASP A 55 21.59 3.01 8.76
C ASP A 55 21.16 3.80 10.01
N ALA A 56 21.53 5.08 10.08
CA ALA A 56 21.13 5.97 11.16
C ALA A 56 19.61 6.21 11.15
N VAL A 57 19.01 6.37 9.96
CA VAL A 57 17.56 6.52 9.81
C VAL A 57 16.82 5.23 10.19
N ILE A 58 17.31 4.07 9.78
CA ILE A 58 16.75 2.77 10.17
C ILE A 58 16.82 2.58 11.69
N ALA A 59 17.95 2.92 12.31
CA ALA A 59 18.11 2.88 13.76
C ALA A 59 17.11 3.81 14.46
N ARG A 60 16.95 5.04 13.94
CA ARG A 60 15.96 6.02 14.44
C ARG A 60 14.54 5.49 14.35
N ILE A 61 14.12 4.97 13.19
CA ILE A 61 12.80 4.38 12.97
C ILE A 61 12.54 3.26 13.98
N ARG A 62 13.46 2.28 14.08
CA ARG A 62 13.30 1.13 14.99
C ARG A 62 13.24 1.58 16.45
N SER A 63 14.08 2.52 16.83
CA SER A 63 14.11 3.11 18.17
C SER A 63 12.80 3.85 18.50
N ALA A 64 12.24 4.57 17.53
CA ALA A 64 10.98 5.29 17.69
C ALA A 64 9.77 4.35 17.79
N ILE A 65 9.73 3.29 16.98
CA ILE A 65 8.72 2.23 17.08
C ILE A 65 8.86 1.53 18.43
N ARG A 66 10.08 1.21 18.89
CA ARG A 66 10.27 0.56 20.20
C ARG A 66 9.68 1.39 21.35
N ARG A 67 9.82 2.71 21.29
CA ARG A 67 9.31 3.65 22.31
C ARG A 67 7.85 4.02 22.15
N GLY A 68 7.21 3.68 21.04
CA GLY A 68 5.84 4.12 20.74
C GLY A 68 5.72 5.57 20.30
N ASN A 69 6.84 6.26 20.06
CA ASN A 69 6.85 7.66 19.67
C ASN A 69 7.13 7.86 18.17
N PHE A 70 6.95 6.81 17.36
CA PHE A 70 7.04 6.94 15.91
C PHE A 70 5.89 7.81 15.39
N GLY A 71 6.23 9.04 14.99
CA GLY A 71 5.31 9.97 14.35
C GLY A 71 5.61 10.05 12.86
N VAL A 72 4.57 10.01 12.03
CA VAL A 72 4.69 10.25 10.59
C VAL A 72 4.53 11.75 10.35
N SER A 73 5.45 12.35 9.59
CA SER A 73 5.30 13.76 9.20
C SER A 73 4.04 13.95 8.34
N GLN A 74 3.51 15.17 8.31
CA GLN A 74 2.33 15.45 7.51
C GLN A 74 2.59 15.09 6.03
N PRO A 75 1.71 14.30 5.39
CA PRO A 75 1.87 13.94 4.00
C PRO A 75 1.51 15.13 3.10
N ARG A 76 2.23 15.26 1.98
CA ARG A 76 1.91 16.24 0.94
C ARG A 76 0.73 15.74 0.12
N ARG A 77 -0.23 16.62 -0.14
CA ARG A 77 -1.42 16.31 -0.93
C ARG A 77 -1.41 17.16 -2.19
N TYR A 78 -1.71 16.55 -3.33
CA TYR A 78 -1.72 17.24 -4.61
C TYR A 78 -2.77 16.62 -5.54
N HIS A 79 -3.28 17.41 -6.48
CA HIS A 79 -4.23 16.93 -7.47
C HIS A 79 -3.49 16.50 -8.73
N VAL A 80 -3.88 15.36 -9.28
CA VAL A 80 -3.42 14.88 -10.59
C VAL A 80 -4.64 14.68 -11.47
N GLU A 81 -4.60 15.27 -12.66
CA GLU A 81 -5.64 15.10 -13.66
C GLU A 81 -5.56 13.69 -14.26
N LYS A 82 -6.70 13.01 -14.33
CA LYS A 82 -6.85 11.78 -15.10
C LYS A 82 -7.15 12.13 -16.56
N THR A 83 -6.89 11.18 -17.45
CA THR A 83 -7.11 11.27 -18.90
C THR A 83 -8.51 11.73 -19.34
N LEU A 84 -9.52 11.65 -18.47
CA LEU A 84 -10.92 12.06 -18.75
C LEU A 84 -11.33 13.37 -18.04
N GLY A 85 -10.37 14.23 -17.68
CA GLY A 85 -10.64 15.52 -17.02
C GLY A 85 -11.05 15.41 -15.55
N LEU A 86 -10.98 14.22 -14.95
CA LEU A 86 -11.29 14.00 -13.53
C LEU A 86 -10.04 14.13 -12.68
N CYS A 87 -10.08 14.93 -11.62
CA CYS A 87 -8.97 15.05 -10.67
C CYS A 87 -8.94 13.90 -9.66
N ARG A 88 -7.74 13.37 -9.38
CA ARG A 88 -7.46 12.48 -8.25
C ARG A 88 -6.62 13.23 -7.22
N LEU A 89 -7.04 13.20 -5.97
CA LEU A 89 -6.18 13.61 -4.85
C LEU A 89 -5.14 12.52 -4.61
N MET A 90 -3.88 12.85 -4.86
CA MET A 90 -2.71 12.03 -4.58
C MET A 90 -2.09 12.44 -3.25
N VAL A 91 -1.47 11.48 -2.58
CA VAL A 91 -0.83 11.66 -1.28
C VAL A 91 0.60 11.15 -1.35
N GLN A 92 1.56 12.03 -1.06
CA GLN A 92 2.97 11.69 -0.93
C GLN A 92 3.35 11.69 0.55
N THR A 93 3.76 10.52 1.04
CA THR A 93 4.23 10.32 2.41
C THR A 93 5.69 10.73 2.57
N SER A 94 6.18 10.84 3.79
CA SER A 94 7.62 10.90 4.02
C SER A 94 8.31 9.61 3.63
N VAL A 95 9.62 9.69 3.43
CA VAL A 95 10.43 8.53 3.07
C VAL A 95 10.42 7.46 4.16
N GLU A 96 10.54 7.85 5.42
CA GLU A 96 10.49 6.91 6.56
C GLU A 96 9.18 6.13 6.58
N ALA A 97 8.05 6.83 6.40
CA ALA A 97 6.74 6.21 6.33
C ALA A 97 6.59 5.33 5.08
N ALA A 98 7.13 5.75 3.93
CA ALA A 98 7.09 4.97 2.70
C ALA A 98 7.84 3.63 2.84
N ILE A 99 9.02 3.63 3.46
CA ILE A 99 9.81 2.40 3.71
C ILE A 99 9.02 1.45 4.62
N ILE A 100 8.48 1.96 5.73
CA ILE A 100 7.71 1.15 6.69
C ILE A 100 6.44 0.60 6.05
N LEU A 101 5.68 1.44 5.36
CA LEU A 101 4.45 1.04 4.65
C LEU A 101 4.74 -0.02 3.60
N GLN A 102 5.84 0.11 2.86
CA GLN A 102 6.22 -0.90 1.87
C GLN A 102 6.51 -2.24 2.55
N CYS A 103 7.28 -2.25 3.63
CA CYS A 103 7.53 -3.47 4.40
C CYS A 103 6.22 -4.10 4.91
N LEU A 104 5.35 -3.30 5.53
CA LEU A 104 4.07 -3.79 6.06
C LEU A 104 3.15 -4.31 4.94
N SER A 105 3.11 -3.60 3.81
CA SER A 105 2.36 -4.02 2.63
C SER A 105 2.82 -5.38 2.13
N ASP A 106 4.13 -5.62 2.06
CA ASP A 106 4.67 -6.91 1.61
C ASP A 106 4.29 -8.05 2.57
N ARG A 107 4.30 -7.79 3.89
CA ARG A 107 3.85 -8.77 4.88
C ARG A 107 2.37 -9.10 4.68
N LEU A 108 1.54 -8.07 4.66
CA LEU A 108 0.08 -8.21 4.60
C LEU A 108 -0.34 -8.83 3.29
N TYR A 109 0.30 -8.45 2.18
CA TYR A 109 0.02 -9.03 0.87
C TYR A 109 0.18 -10.56 0.88
N SER A 110 1.24 -11.07 1.50
CA SER A 110 1.45 -12.52 1.58
C SER A 110 0.34 -13.27 2.34
N ASP A 111 -0.29 -12.62 3.32
CA ASP A 111 -1.40 -13.20 4.08
C ASP A 111 -2.72 -13.05 3.33
N ILE A 112 -2.98 -11.85 2.79
CA ILE A 112 -4.18 -11.54 2.00
C ILE A 112 -4.26 -12.46 0.79
N LYS A 113 -3.15 -12.67 0.07
CA LYS A 113 -3.14 -13.51 -1.13
C LYS A 113 -3.44 -14.98 -0.81
N LYS A 114 -3.00 -15.47 0.35
CA LYS A 114 -3.33 -16.85 0.80
C LYS A 114 -4.81 -17.01 1.15
N GLN A 115 -5.45 -15.96 1.64
CA GLN A 115 -6.87 -15.94 2.02
C GLN A 115 -7.78 -15.48 0.88
N SER A 116 -7.23 -15.29 -0.32
CA SER A 116 -7.96 -14.85 -1.50
C SER A 116 -9.06 -15.86 -1.86
N PRO A 117 -10.34 -15.45 -1.97
CA PRO A 117 -11.48 -16.36 -2.17
C PRO A 117 -11.42 -17.11 -3.50
N SER A 118 -10.71 -16.55 -4.49
CA SER A 118 -10.41 -17.25 -5.74
C SER A 118 -9.06 -16.80 -6.30
N LYS A 119 -8.54 -17.55 -7.28
CA LYS A 119 -7.37 -17.16 -8.07
C LYS A 119 -7.60 -15.86 -8.87
N ASN A 120 -8.88 -15.53 -9.12
CA ASN A 120 -9.32 -14.36 -9.86
C ASN A 120 -9.69 -13.17 -8.96
N ALA A 121 -9.62 -13.33 -7.63
CA ALA A 121 -9.92 -12.20 -6.74
C ALA A 121 -8.84 -11.13 -6.93
N PHE A 122 -9.30 -9.94 -7.28
CA PHE A 122 -8.46 -8.83 -7.67
C PHE A 122 -7.79 -8.21 -6.44
N PHE A 123 -6.55 -8.61 -6.17
CA PHE A 123 -5.66 -7.89 -5.27
C PHE A 123 -4.25 -7.96 -5.85
N GLU A 124 -3.84 -6.89 -6.52
CA GLU A 124 -2.53 -6.78 -7.15
C GLU A 124 -1.81 -5.50 -6.67
N PRO A 125 -0.74 -5.64 -5.89
CA PRO A 125 0.21 -4.55 -5.71
C PRO A 125 0.95 -4.32 -7.02
N GLN A 126 1.22 -3.05 -7.31
CA GLN A 126 1.80 -2.49 -8.55
C GLN A 126 3.11 -3.15 -9.06
N ASP A 127 3.71 -4.06 -8.28
CA ASP A 127 5.02 -4.67 -8.50
C ASP A 127 5.00 -6.11 -9.01
N HIS A 128 3.82 -6.70 -9.24
CA HIS A 128 3.76 -7.97 -9.96
C HIS A 128 3.61 -7.68 -11.45
N SER A 129 4.63 -8.09 -12.20
CA SER A 129 4.66 -7.93 -13.64
C SER A 129 3.56 -8.76 -14.28
N PHE A 130 2.56 -8.10 -14.88
CA PHE A 130 2.22 -8.51 -16.23
C PHE A 130 3.50 -8.34 -17.02
N LYS A 131 4.12 -9.45 -17.46
CA LYS A 131 5.13 -9.37 -18.51
C LYS A 131 4.46 -8.57 -19.64
N PRO A 132 5.03 -7.43 -20.08
CA PRO A 132 4.57 -6.83 -21.31
C PRO A 132 4.99 -7.82 -22.39
N THR A 133 4.06 -8.68 -22.81
CA THR A 133 4.16 -9.25 -24.15
C THR A 133 3.94 -8.07 -25.08
N ASP A 134 4.80 -7.92 -26.10
CA ASP A 134 4.93 -6.74 -26.99
C ASP A 134 3.67 -6.34 -27.80
N GLU A 135 2.46 -6.68 -27.35
CA GLU A 135 1.18 -6.42 -28.02
C GLU A 135 0.03 -6.04 -27.05
N GLN A 136 0.27 -5.30 -25.96
CA GLN A 136 -0.83 -4.91 -25.06
C GLN A 136 -1.04 -3.39 -24.99
N GLU A 137 -1.61 -2.89 -26.08
CA GLU A 137 -2.36 -1.64 -26.10
C GLU A 137 -3.69 -1.73 -25.29
N TYR A 138 -4.10 -2.94 -24.86
CA TYR A 138 -5.38 -3.18 -24.20
C TYR A 138 -5.33 -4.31 -23.15
N GLY A 139 -5.28 -3.96 -21.85
CA GLY A 139 -5.30 -4.97 -20.76
C GLY A 139 -6.15 -4.63 -19.54
N THR A 140 -6.29 -3.35 -19.17
CA THR A 140 -6.97 -2.97 -17.91
C THR A 140 -8.43 -2.63 -18.11
N PHE A 141 -8.78 -1.89 -19.16
CA PHE A 141 -10.15 -1.42 -19.38
C PHE A 141 -11.09 -2.52 -19.87
N LYS A 142 -10.63 -3.39 -20.79
CA LYS A 142 -11.43 -4.52 -21.28
C LYS A 142 -11.63 -5.58 -20.19
N SER A 143 -10.60 -5.82 -19.37
CA SER A 143 -10.70 -6.71 -18.20
C SER A 143 -11.60 -6.11 -17.11
N TRP A 144 -11.52 -4.80 -16.89
CA TRP A 144 -12.45 -4.07 -16.02
C TRP A 144 -13.88 -4.12 -16.55
N LYS A 145 -14.10 -3.91 -17.84
CA LYS A 145 -15.43 -3.97 -18.45
C LYS A 145 -16.01 -5.39 -18.38
N LYS A 146 -15.21 -6.42 -18.68
CA LYS A 146 -15.60 -7.82 -18.47
C LYS A 146 -15.87 -8.15 -17.01
N PHE A 147 -15.13 -7.55 -16.08
CA PHE A 147 -15.38 -7.69 -14.65
C PHE A 147 -16.67 -6.99 -14.23
N GLN A 148 -16.96 -5.79 -14.76
CA GLN A 148 -18.21 -5.07 -14.55
C GLN A 148 -19.40 -5.85 -15.13
N GLU A 149 -19.27 -6.39 -16.35
CA GLU A 149 -20.27 -7.27 -16.98
C GLU A 149 -20.51 -8.52 -16.10
N LYS A 150 -19.45 -9.19 -15.64
CA LYS A 150 -19.59 -10.34 -14.73
C LYS A 150 -20.10 -10.00 -13.32
N ILE A 151 -19.87 -8.79 -12.81
CA ILE A 151 -20.46 -8.33 -11.54
C ILE A 151 -21.98 -8.25 -11.67
N LEU A 152 -22.48 -7.82 -12.83
CA LEU A 152 -23.91 -7.73 -13.07
C LEU A 152 -24.56 -9.12 -13.06
N ASP A 153 -23.89 -10.12 -13.64
CA ASP A 153 -24.32 -11.54 -13.61
C ASP A 153 -24.14 -12.19 -12.22
N PHE A 154 -23.30 -11.61 -11.35
CA PHE A 154 -23.02 -12.13 -10.00
C PHE A 154 -24.25 -12.10 -9.07
N ARG A 155 -25.24 -11.24 -9.38
CA ARG A 155 -26.54 -11.18 -8.70
C ARG A 155 -27.33 -12.48 -8.84
N ASP A 156 -27.19 -13.15 -9.97
CA ASP A 156 -28.01 -14.32 -10.31
C ASP A 156 -27.45 -15.61 -9.68
N GLU A 157 -26.12 -15.65 -9.46
CA GLU A 157 -25.43 -16.84 -8.93
C GLU A 157 -25.19 -16.79 -7.42
N ASN A 158 -25.13 -15.60 -6.80
CA ASN A 158 -24.71 -15.44 -5.41
C ASN A 158 -25.62 -14.49 -4.64
N LYS A 159 -26.12 -14.94 -3.48
CA LYS A 159 -27.04 -14.18 -2.62
C LYS A 159 -26.45 -12.88 -2.03
N PHE A 160 -25.12 -12.76 -2.01
CA PHE A 160 -24.41 -11.63 -1.43
C PHE A 160 -23.23 -11.22 -2.31
N VAL A 161 -23.09 -9.90 -2.53
CA VAL A 161 -21.90 -9.30 -3.13
C VAL A 161 -21.18 -8.52 -2.04
N VAL A 162 -19.95 -8.93 -1.71
CA VAL A 162 -19.10 -8.21 -0.76
C VAL A 162 -18.14 -7.33 -1.55
N VAL A 163 -18.46 -6.04 -1.63
CA VAL A 163 -17.54 -5.03 -2.19
C VAL A 163 -16.84 -4.36 -1.02
N THR A 164 -15.56 -4.69 -0.82
CA THR A 164 -14.70 -3.94 0.08
C THR A 164 -13.96 -2.87 -0.71
N ASP A 165 -14.43 -1.64 -0.61
CA ASP A 165 -13.65 -0.47 -1.00
C ASP A 165 -12.58 -0.23 0.07
N ILE A 166 -11.29 -0.26 -0.30
CA ILE A 166 -10.20 0.13 0.59
C ILE A 166 -10.05 1.65 0.46
N TYR A 167 -11.06 2.39 0.92
CA TYR A 167 -10.94 3.82 1.08
C TYR A 167 -10.36 4.10 2.47
N ARG A 168 -9.04 4.34 2.52
CA ARG A 168 -8.28 4.86 3.69
C ARG A 168 -7.92 3.81 4.76
N ILE A 169 -6.66 3.86 5.23
CA ILE A 169 -6.02 2.94 6.22
C ILE A 169 -6.72 2.82 7.59
N THR A 170 -7.82 3.54 7.85
CA THR A 170 -8.43 3.62 9.19
C THR A 170 -9.89 3.19 9.28
N THR A 171 -10.57 2.89 8.17
CA THR A 171 -11.97 2.48 8.21
C THR A 171 -12.24 1.41 7.17
N ILE A 172 -12.33 0.15 7.59
CA ILE A 172 -12.93 -0.90 6.78
C ILE A 172 -14.44 -0.71 6.88
N SER A 173 -15.03 -0.06 5.88
CA SER A 173 -16.47 -0.08 5.67
C SER A 173 -16.78 -1.29 4.79
N SER A 174 -17.24 -2.37 5.41
CA SER A 174 -17.80 -3.51 4.67
C SER A 174 -19.25 -3.18 4.37
N ILE A 175 -19.55 -2.78 3.13
CA ILE A 175 -20.95 -2.63 2.70
C ILE A 175 -21.42 -3.99 2.18
N LEU A 176 -22.22 -4.68 2.98
CA LEU A 176 -22.99 -5.84 2.55
C LEU A 176 -24.24 -5.34 1.83
N TYR A 177 -24.29 -5.51 0.51
CA TYR A 177 -25.54 -5.39 -0.21
C TYR A 177 -26.24 -6.75 -0.18
N SER A 178 -27.38 -6.81 0.52
CA SER A 178 -28.34 -7.89 0.36
C SER A 178 -29.06 -7.68 -0.96
N CYS A 179 -28.86 -8.56 -1.95
CA CYS A 179 -29.74 -8.57 -3.11
C CYS A 179 -31.12 -9.05 -2.65
N GLY A 180 -32.01 -8.09 -2.42
CA GLY A 180 -33.43 -8.36 -2.25
C GLY A 180 -33.97 -9.01 -3.53
N THR A 181 -34.81 -10.03 -3.31
CA THR A 181 -35.68 -10.67 -4.32
C THR A 181 -36.42 -9.65 -5.14
#